data_AF-A0A183HCD9-F1
#
_entry.id   AF-A0A183HCD9-F1
#
_cell.length_a   1.000
_cell.length_b   1.000
_cell.length_c   1.000
_cell.angle_alpha   90.00
_cell.angle_beta   90.00
_cell.angle_gamma   90.00
#
_symmetry.space_group_name_H-M   'P 1'
#
loop_
_entity.id
_entity.type
_entity.pdbx_description
1 polymer ?
#
loop_
_entity_poly.entity_id
_entity_poly.type
_entity_poly.pdbx_seq_one_letter_code
_entity_poly.pdbx_strand_id
1 'polypeptide(L)'
;MLLELDLTLFITEVLGYLSQYDLQSDAIKNMVDAQYAPLTATLVRTLTDKLYEKRKAAALDIEKQVRDLLQANHLSQLEKLLVVLKGLTIAQNAHVRKGGLIGLAAAAIALGKNTADYTSQLIEPVLTCFNDPDPRVRYYACE
;
A
#
# COMPACT_ATOMS: atom_id res chain seq x y z
N MET A 1 37.10 -39.33 -20.20
CA MET A 1 35.67 -39.65 -20.07
C MET A 1 35.14 -39.52 -18.62
N LEU A 2 35.81 -38.74 -17.74
CA LEU A 2 35.37 -38.51 -16.35
C LEU A 2 35.34 -37.01 -15.96
N LEU A 3 35.68 -36.09 -16.88
CA LEU A 3 35.73 -34.64 -16.61
C LEU A 3 34.49 -33.87 -17.14
N GLU A 4 33.70 -34.47 -18.04
CA GLU A 4 32.49 -33.82 -18.58
C GLU A 4 31.25 -34.03 -17.69
N LEU A 5 31.23 -35.06 -16.83
CA LEU A 5 30.11 -35.36 -15.94
C LEU A 5 30.01 -34.39 -14.74
N ASP A 6 31.11 -33.74 -14.36
CA ASP A 6 31.16 -32.84 -13.20
C ASP A 6 30.58 -31.45 -13.53
N LEU A 7 30.83 -30.97 -14.76
CA LEU A 7 30.38 -29.64 -15.18
C LEU A 7 28.86 -29.55 -15.31
N THR A 8 28.20 -30.59 -15.81
CA THR A 8 26.73 -30.62 -15.92
C THR A 8 26.07 -30.66 -14.54
N LEU A 9 26.64 -31.42 -13.59
CA LEU A 9 26.12 -31.49 -12.22
C LEU A 9 26.28 -30.13 -11.52
N PHE A 10 27.44 -29.50 -11.65
CA PHE A 10 27.72 -28.17 -11.11
C PHE A 10 26.78 -27.09 -11.69
N ILE A 11 26.54 -27.10 -13.00
CA ILE A 11 25.58 -26.19 -13.64
C ILE A 11 24.16 -26.44 -13.12
N THR A 12 23.77 -27.70 -12.95
CA THR A 12 22.43 -28.04 -12.44
C THR A 12 22.24 -27.59 -10.99
N GLU A 13 23.25 -27.75 -10.13
CA GLU A 13 23.22 -27.23 -8.75
C GLU A 13 23.14 -25.69 -8.72
N VAL A 14 23.99 -24.99 -9.48
CA VAL A 14 23.98 -23.52 -9.52
C VAL A 14 22.65 -22.97 -10.04
N LEU A 15 22.09 -23.57 -11.10
CA LEU A 15 20.75 -23.20 -11.59
C LEU A 15 19.65 -23.51 -10.56
N GLY A 16 19.79 -24.61 -9.81
CA GLY A 16 18.89 -24.96 -8.70
C GLY A 16 18.92 -23.91 -7.59
N TYR A 17 20.11 -23.46 -7.18
CA TYR A 17 20.25 -22.38 -6.20
C TYR A 17 19.64 -21.08 -6.71
N LEU A 18 19.94 -20.66 -7.95
CA LEU A 18 19.37 -19.43 -8.53
C LEU A 18 17.84 -19.48 -8.60
N SER A 19 17.27 -20.61 -9.02
CA SER A 19 15.81 -20.81 -9.04
C SER A 19 15.17 -20.74 -7.65
N GLN A 20 15.84 -21.28 -6.63
CA GLN A 20 15.37 -21.21 -5.25
C GLN A 20 15.42 -19.77 -4.69
N TYR A 21 16.42 -18.97 -5.08
CA TYR A 21 16.51 -17.54 -4.76
C TYR A 21 15.37 -16.74 -5.41
N ASP A 22 15.06 -16.99 -6.68
CA ASP A 22 13.95 -16.32 -7.38
C ASP A 22 12.60 -16.65 -6.72
N LEU A 23 12.34 -17.93 -6.39
CA LEU A 23 11.11 -18.35 -5.69
C LEU A 23 10.97 -17.70 -4.31
N GLN A 24 12.07 -17.57 -3.55
CA GLN A 24 12.07 -16.91 -2.25
C GLN A 24 11.80 -15.40 -2.39
N SER A 25 12.40 -14.76 -3.39
CA SER A 25 12.18 -13.34 -3.71
C SER A 25 10.70 -13.08 -4.07
N ASP A 26 10.12 -13.92 -4.91
CA ASP A 26 8.71 -13.86 -5.29
C ASP A 26 7.79 -14.13 -4.09
N ALA A 27 8.12 -15.10 -3.24
CA ALA A 27 7.36 -15.37 -2.02
C ALA A 27 7.34 -14.16 -1.06
N ILE A 28 8.50 -13.52 -0.83
CA ILE A 28 8.59 -12.32 -0.01
C ILE A 28 7.78 -11.17 -0.62
N LYS A 29 7.90 -10.98 -1.94
CA LYS A 29 7.12 -9.97 -2.67
C LYS A 29 5.62 -10.22 -2.52
N ASN A 30 5.17 -11.46 -2.69
CA ASN A 30 3.77 -11.86 -2.53
C ASN A 30 3.26 -11.63 -1.10
N MET A 31 4.08 -11.88 -0.07
CA MET A 31 3.71 -11.60 1.32
C MET A 31 3.52 -10.09 1.58
N VAL A 32 4.41 -9.26 1.03
CA VAL A 32 4.31 -7.80 1.15
C VAL A 32 3.12 -7.26 0.35
N ASP A 33 2.84 -7.79 -0.84
CA ASP A 33 1.66 -7.40 -1.62
C ASP A 33 0.36 -7.84 -0.93
N ALA A 34 0.32 -9.03 -0.32
CA ALA A 34 -0.83 -9.50 0.44
C ALA A 34 -1.16 -8.62 1.65
N GLN A 35 -0.16 -7.99 2.27
CA GLN A 35 -0.36 -7.12 3.42
C GLN A 35 -1.06 -5.80 3.06
N TYR A 36 -0.92 -5.36 1.81
CA TYR A 36 -1.51 -4.11 1.31
C TYR A 36 -2.75 -4.33 0.44
N ALA A 37 -3.07 -5.57 0.08
CA ALA A 37 -4.23 -5.90 -0.72
C ALA A 37 -5.51 -5.26 -0.13
N PRO A 38 -6.34 -4.61 -0.96
CA PRO A 38 -6.34 -4.62 -2.43
C PRO A 38 -5.41 -3.57 -3.09
N LEU A 39 -4.67 -2.78 -2.33
CA LEU A 39 -3.64 -1.89 -2.87
C LEU A 39 -2.38 -2.70 -3.24
N THR A 40 -1.64 -2.26 -4.24
CA THR A 40 -0.33 -2.85 -4.57
C THR A 40 0.76 -2.23 -3.70
N ALA A 41 1.84 -2.96 -3.39
CA ALA A 41 2.96 -2.40 -2.65
C ALA A 41 3.60 -1.20 -3.38
N THR A 42 3.60 -1.21 -4.71
CA THR A 42 4.10 -0.09 -5.54
C THR A 42 3.27 1.18 -5.33
N LEU A 43 1.94 1.04 -5.26
CA LEU A 43 1.05 2.18 -5.01
C LEU A 43 1.28 2.74 -3.61
N VAL A 44 1.36 1.87 -2.59
CA VAL A 44 1.65 2.29 -1.20
C VAL A 44 3.02 2.95 -1.09
N ARG A 45 4.04 2.42 -1.77
CA ARG A 45 5.38 3.02 -1.81
C ARG A 45 5.36 4.43 -2.43
N THR A 46 4.54 4.63 -3.46
CA THR A 46 4.41 5.93 -4.15
C THR A 46 3.61 6.91 -3.29
N LEU A 47 2.54 6.43 -2.64
CA LEU A 47 1.72 7.20 -1.70
C LEU A 47 2.53 7.69 -0.48
N THR A 48 3.52 6.93 -0.05
CA THR A 48 4.36 7.23 1.13
C THR A 48 5.73 7.82 0.76
N ASP A 49 5.93 8.20 -0.51
CA ASP A 49 7.19 8.79 -0.99
C ASP A 49 7.50 10.12 -0.29
N LYS A 50 8.76 10.54 -0.24
CA LYS A 50 9.16 11.82 0.35
C LYS A 50 8.61 13.01 -0.45
N LEU A 51 8.49 12.86 -1.77
CA LEU A 51 8.01 13.89 -2.69
C LEU A 51 6.48 13.95 -2.69
N TYR A 52 5.93 15.14 -2.44
CA TYR A 52 4.48 15.36 -2.37
C TYR A 52 3.78 15.08 -3.70
N GLU A 53 4.36 15.48 -4.84
CA GLU A 53 3.77 15.27 -6.17
C GLU A 53 3.56 13.78 -6.49
N LYS A 54 4.46 12.90 -6.04
CA LYS A 54 4.27 11.46 -6.16
C LYS A 54 3.10 10.96 -5.32
N ARG A 55 2.93 11.49 -4.10
CA ARG A 55 1.79 11.15 -3.26
C ARG A 55 0.47 11.56 -3.91
N LYS A 56 0.42 12.74 -4.55
CA LYS A 56 -0.75 13.20 -5.32
C LYS A 56 -1.08 12.27 -6.48
N ALA A 57 -0.08 11.84 -7.24
CA ALA A 57 -0.30 10.89 -8.32
C ALA A 57 -0.90 9.57 -7.81
N ALA A 58 -0.34 9.01 -6.72
CA ALA A 58 -0.88 7.81 -6.09
C ALA A 58 -2.29 8.01 -5.50
N ALA A 59 -2.60 9.20 -5.00
CA ALA A 59 -3.93 9.53 -4.49
C ALA A 59 -5.00 9.42 -5.59
N LEU A 60 -4.70 9.90 -6.81
CA LEU A 60 -5.61 9.80 -7.95
C LEU A 60 -5.90 8.33 -8.34
N ASP A 61 -4.87 7.47 -8.26
CA ASP A 61 -5.04 6.03 -8.49
C ASP A 61 -5.94 5.39 -7.42
N ILE A 62 -5.78 5.77 -6.15
CA ILE A 62 -6.65 5.32 -5.05
C ILE A 62 -8.09 5.77 -5.27
N GLU A 63 -8.31 7.04 -5.67
CA GLU A 63 -9.67 7.50 -5.94
C GLU A 63 -10.35 6.68 -7.04
N LYS A 64 -9.61 6.39 -8.12
CA LYS A 64 -10.10 5.55 -9.21
C LYS A 64 -10.45 4.16 -8.69
N GLN A 65 -9.56 3.54 -7.92
CA GLN A 65 -9.79 2.20 -7.38
C GLN A 65 -11.01 2.16 -6.44
N VAL A 66 -11.21 3.17 -5.60
CA VAL A 66 -12.40 3.27 -4.73
C VAL A 66 -13.68 3.39 -5.56
N ARG A 67 -13.68 4.22 -6.61
CA ARG A 67 -14.83 4.34 -7.54
C ARG A 67 -15.13 3.00 -8.24
N ASP A 68 -14.10 2.32 -8.73
CA ASP A 68 -14.24 1.03 -9.42
C ASP A 68 -14.81 -0.04 -8.47
N LEU A 69 -14.34 -0.10 -7.21
CA LEU A 69 -14.85 -1.03 -6.19
C LEU A 69 -16.31 -0.75 -5.82
N LEU A 70 -16.70 0.52 -5.70
CA LEU A 70 -18.09 0.90 -5.45
C LEU A 70 -19.00 0.51 -6.61
N GLN A 71 -18.59 0.80 -7.85
CA GLN A 71 -19.38 0.47 -9.05
C GLN A 71 -19.53 -1.04 -9.25
N ALA A 72 -18.49 -1.82 -8.92
CA ALA A 72 -18.51 -3.27 -8.95
C ALA A 72 -19.19 -3.91 -7.71
N ASN A 73 -19.66 -3.10 -6.75
CA ASN A 73 -20.24 -3.55 -5.48
C ASN A 73 -19.31 -4.47 -4.66
N HIS A 74 -17.99 -4.25 -4.77
CA HIS A 74 -16.95 -5.00 -4.06
C HIS A 74 -16.65 -4.37 -2.68
N LEU A 75 -17.68 -4.21 -1.85
CA LEU A 75 -17.61 -3.46 -0.59
C LEU A 75 -16.59 -4.03 0.40
N SER A 76 -16.42 -5.35 0.44
CA SER A 76 -15.43 -6.01 1.31
C SER A 76 -13.98 -5.66 0.94
N GLN A 77 -13.70 -5.40 -0.35
CA GLN A 77 -12.38 -4.95 -0.78
C GLN A 77 -12.19 -3.47 -0.45
N LEU A 78 -13.24 -2.66 -0.59
CA LEU A 78 -13.22 -1.25 -0.20
C LEU A 78 -12.93 -1.07 1.29
N GLU A 79 -13.59 -1.84 2.15
CA GLU A 79 -13.31 -1.84 3.59
C GLU A 79 -11.86 -2.22 3.90
N LYS A 80 -11.33 -3.26 3.23
CA LYS A 80 -9.91 -3.63 3.36
C LYS A 80 -8.97 -2.52 2.93
N LEU A 81 -9.28 -1.82 1.83
CA LEU A 81 -8.52 -0.67 1.36
C LEU A 81 -8.47 0.43 2.44
N LEU A 82 -9.62 0.77 3.04
CA LEU A 82 -9.69 1.77 4.11
C LEU A 82 -8.90 1.34 5.35
N VAL A 83 -8.94 0.05 5.71
CA VAL A 83 -8.11 -0.51 6.80
C VAL A 83 -6.62 -0.34 6.53
N VAL A 84 -6.17 -0.60 5.30
CA VAL A 84 -4.77 -0.37 4.92
C VAL A 84 -4.39 1.10 5.09
N LEU A 85 -5.20 2.02 4.59
CA LEU A 85 -4.96 3.47 4.70
C LEU A 85 -4.92 3.93 6.16
N LYS A 86 -5.84 3.45 7.00
CA LYS A 86 -5.83 3.66 8.46
C LYS A 86 -4.56 3.12 9.11
N GLY A 87 -4.07 1.96 8.66
CA GLY A 87 -2.79 1.42 9.14
C GLY A 87 -1.59 2.33 8.86
N LEU A 88 -1.61 3.05 7.72
CA LEU A 88 -0.54 3.99 7.38
C LEU A 88 -0.52 5.22 8.30
N THR A 89 -1.68 5.69 8.79
CA THR A 89 -1.76 6.90 9.64
C THR A 89 -1.17 6.72 11.03
N ILE A 90 -0.95 5.50 11.49
CA ILE A 90 -0.34 5.19 12.80
C ILE A 90 1.11 4.72 12.70
N ALA A 91 1.70 4.73 11.50
CA ALA A 91 3.07 4.28 11.29
C ALA A 91 4.09 5.19 12.00
N GLN A 92 5.24 4.63 12.40
CA GLN A 92 6.31 5.41 13.05
C GLN A 92 6.88 6.51 12.14
N ASN A 93 6.92 6.27 10.83
CA ASN A 93 7.46 7.21 9.85
C ASN A 93 6.43 8.28 9.44
N ALA A 94 6.77 9.55 9.62
CA ALA A 94 5.88 10.67 9.31
C ALA A 94 5.49 10.78 7.81
N HIS A 95 6.34 10.32 6.89
CA HIS A 95 5.99 10.28 5.46
C HIS A 95 4.90 9.26 5.18
N VAL A 96 4.94 8.13 5.89
CA VAL A 96 3.93 7.07 5.78
C VAL A 96 2.59 7.59 6.31
N ARG A 97 2.59 8.26 7.47
CA ARG A 97 1.37 8.87 8.03
C ARG A 97 0.75 9.92 7.11
N LYS A 98 1.56 10.81 6.53
CA LYS A 98 1.10 11.80 5.53
C LYS A 98 0.51 11.10 4.31
N GLY A 99 1.12 10.01 3.84
CA GLY A 99 0.57 9.20 2.75
C GLY A 99 -0.79 8.60 3.09
N GLY A 100 -0.94 8.06 4.31
CA GLY A 100 -2.22 7.56 4.82
C GLY A 100 -3.31 8.63 4.83
N LEU A 101 -3.02 9.83 5.35
CA LEU A 101 -3.96 10.95 5.38
C LEU A 101 -4.41 11.38 3.98
N ILE A 102 -3.47 11.54 3.04
CA ILE A 102 -3.79 11.85 1.63
C ILE A 102 -4.66 10.74 1.02
N GLY A 103 -4.34 9.47 1.29
CA GLY A 103 -5.12 8.35 0.77
C GLY A 103 -6.54 8.31 1.33
N LEU A 104 -6.73 8.61 2.62
CA LEU A 104 -8.06 8.71 3.24
C LEU A 104 -8.88 9.86 2.63
N ALA A 105 -8.24 11.01 2.40
CA ALA A 105 -8.90 12.14 1.74
C ALA A 105 -9.34 11.76 0.30
N ALA A 106 -8.47 11.10 -0.46
CA ALA A 106 -8.80 10.57 -1.79
C ALA A 106 -9.96 9.58 -1.74
N ALA A 107 -9.95 8.65 -0.79
CA ALA A 107 -11.04 7.70 -0.61
C ALA A 107 -12.37 8.41 -0.28
N ALA A 108 -12.35 9.41 0.61
CA ALA A 108 -13.54 10.21 0.94
C ALA A 108 -14.09 10.96 -0.29
N ILE A 109 -13.23 11.57 -1.10
CA ILE A 109 -13.63 12.22 -2.36
C ILE A 109 -14.30 11.22 -3.30
N ALA A 110 -13.69 10.04 -3.45
CA ALA A 110 -14.20 8.99 -4.32
C ALA A 110 -15.53 8.37 -3.85
N LEU A 111 -15.73 8.25 -2.54
CA LEU A 111 -16.97 7.77 -1.94
C LEU A 111 -18.15 8.73 -2.19
N GLY A 112 -17.90 10.04 -2.24
CA GLY A 112 -18.90 11.05 -2.55
C GLY A 112 -20.14 10.93 -1.65
N LYS A 113 -21.28 10.56 -2.23
CA LYS A 113 -22.56 10.41 -1.48
C LYS A 113 -22.54 9.25 -0.49
N ASN A 114 -21.71 8.23 -0.73
CA ASN A 114 -21.58 7.06 0.15
C ASN A 114 -20.67 7.31 1.36
N THR A 115 -20.05 8.49 1.47
CA THR A 115 -19.10 8.82 2.56
C THR A 115 -19.72 8.66 3.95
N ALA A 116 -21.03 8.90 4.10
CA ALA A 116 -21.74 8.73 5.35
C ALA A 116 -21.59 7.31 5.93
N ASP A 117 -21.61 6.28 5.09
CA ASP A 117 -21.52 4.87 5.49
C ASP A 117 -20.12 4.50 6.02
N TYR A 118 -19.09 5.27 5.66
CA TYR A 118 -17.69 5.02 6.01
C TYR A 118 -17.11 6.07 6.96
N THR A 119 -17.94 6.95 7.53
CA THR A 119 -17.47 8.12 8.29
C THR A 119 -16.59 7.74 9.47
N SER A 120 -16.93 6.70 10.24
CA SER A 120 -16.09 6.25 11.36
C SER A 120 -14.70 5.79 10.90
N GLN A 121 -14.65 5.02 9.80
CA GLN A 121 -13.42 4.47 9.24
C GLN A 121 -12.50 5.58 8.69
N LEU A 122 -13.08 6.68 8.19
CA LEU A 122 -12.35 7.84 7.66
C LEU A 122 -11.91 8.80 8.77
N ILE A 123 -12.81 9.15 9.69
CA ILE A 123 -12.58 10.24 10.65
C ILE A 123 -11.72 9.80 11.84
N GLU A 124 -11.93 8.61 12.39
CA GLU A 124 -11.14 8.11 13.53
C GLU A 124 -9.62 8.23 13.30
N PRO A 125 -9.04 7.73 12.20
CA PRO A 125 -7.60 7.89 11.96
C PRO A 125 -7.17 9.36 11.84
N VAL A 126 -7.97 10.23 11.22
CA VAL A 126 -7.64 11.66 11.09
C VAL A 126 -7.59 12.33 12.47
N LEU A 127 -8.56 12.05 13.34
CA LEU A 127 -8.60 12.62 14.69
C LEU A 127 -7.34 12.28 15.50
N THR A 128 -6.82 11.05 15.35
CA THR A 128 -5.57 10.66 16.05
C THR A 128 -4.36 11.46 15.56
N CYS A 129 -4.36 11.89 14.30
CA CYS A 129 -3.28 12.69 13.73
C CYS A 129 -3.32 14.17 14.14
N PHE A 130 -4.39 14.68 14.76
CA PHE A 130 -4.40 16.05 15.28
C PHE A 130 -3.43 16.28 16.44
N ASN A 131 -3.05 15.22 17.16
CA ASN A 131 -2.04 15.28 18.23
C ASN A 131 -0.70 14.67 17.79
N ASP A 132 -0.45 14.56 16.48
CA ASP A 132 0.79 13.96 15.98
C ASP A 132 2.02 14.76 16.40
N PRO A 133 3.15 14.13 16.78
CA PRO A 133 4.38 14.85 17.13
C PRO A 133 4.94 15.68 15.97
N ASP A 134 4.78 15.25 14.71
CA ASP A 134 5.23 16.02 13.55
C ASP A 134 4.17 17.09 13.18
N PRO A 135 4.49 18.39 13.28
CA PRO A 135 3.55 19.47 12.93
C PRO A 135 3.04 19.39 11.49
N ARG A 136 3.85 18.84 10.57
CA ARG A 136 3.41 18.65 9.19
C ARG A 136 2.41 17.52 9.08
N VAL A 137 2.42 16.49 9.92
CA VAL A 137 1.33 15.50 9.90
C VAL A 137 0.03 16.14 10.38
N ARG A 138 0.09 16.95 11.45
CA ARG A 138 -1.08 17.70 11.94
C ARG A 138 -1.68 18.62 10.88
N TYR A 139 -0.85 19.31 10.11
CA TYR A 139 -1.30 20.12 8.98
C TYR A 139 -2.10 19.30 7.96
N TYR A 140 -1.59 18.12 7.56
CA TYR A 140 -2.28 17.23 6.63
C TYR A 140 -3.57 16.61 7.19
N ALA A 141 -3.70 16.52 8.51
CA ALA A 141 -4.94 16.06 9.13
C ALA A 141 -6.04 17.14 9.09
N CYS A 142 -5.66 18.42 8.94
CA CYS A 142 -6.58 19.54 8.85
C CYS A 142 -7.02 19.89 7.42
N GLU A 143 -6.21 19.57 6.41
CA GLU A 143 -6.55 19.74 4.98
C GLU A 143 -7.60 18.74 4.52
#